data_AF-A0A843GFK0-F1
#
_entry.id   AF-A0A843GFK0-F1
#
_cell.length_a   1.000
_cell.length_b   1.000
_cell.length_c   1.000
_cell.angle_alpha   90.00
_cell.angle_beta   90.00
_cell.angle_gamma   90.00
#
_symmetry.space_group_name_H-M   'P 1'
#
loop_
_entity.id
_entity.type
_entity.pdbx_description
1 polymer ?
#
loop_
_entity_poly.entity_id
_entity_poly.type
_entity_poly.pdbx_seq_one_letter_code
_entity_poly.pdbx_strand_id
1 'polypeptide(L)'
;MYNPAPIREFVTPAIQKRTQTTRINGRSQKEVVEVANLRGKFKQKGTSELNANGLVVVNTKTTYITWWKDDLKAGDILTINGVDYLVKGQPENVEMRNRYAVIPLEILEGGA
;
A
#
# COMPACT_ATOMS: atom_id res chain seq x y z
N MET A 1 18.68 4.71 -34.81
CA MET A 1 17.89 5.26 -33.70
C MET A 1 18.26 4.51 -32.43
N TYR A 2 18.54 5.21 -31.33
CA TYR A 2 18.79 4.58 -30.03
C TYR A 2 17.50 3.95 -29.52
N ASN A 3 17.51 2.63 -29.26
CA ASN A 3 16.39 1.92 -28.63
C ASN A 3 16.78 1.63 -27.18
N PRO A 4 16.37 2.47 -26.21
CA PRO A 4 16.73 2.26 -24.81
C PRO A 4 16.22 0.90 -24.32
N ALA A 5 17.04 0.22 -23.52
CA ALA A 5 16.60 -1.01 -22.87
C ALA A 5 15.37 -0.73 -21.97
N PRO A 6 14.39 -1.65 -21.93
CA PRO A 6 13.22 -1.48 -21.08
C PRO A 6 13.64 -1.42 -19.61
N ILE A 7 13.27 -0.33 -18.94
CA ILE A 7 13.51 -0.14 -17.50
C ILE A 7 12.67 -1.17 -16.75
N ARG A 8 13.34 -2.04 -16.00
CA ARG A 8 12.74 -3.19 -15.32
C ARG A 8 12.36 -2.91 -13.87
N GLU A 9 12.76 -1.75 -13.36
CA GLU A 9 12.50 -1.32 -12.00
C GLU A 9 11.15 -0.60 -11.91
N PHE A 10 10.41 -0.87 -10.83
CA PHE A 10 9.18 -0.17 -10.47
C PHE A 10 8.10 -0.10 -11.57
N VAL A 11 7.83 -1.24 -12.21
CA VAL A 11 6.85 -1.34 -13.31
C VAL A 11 5.40 -1.48 -12.86
N THR A 12 5.14 -1.81 -11.59
CA THR A 12 3.78 -2.03 -11.08
C THR A 12 3.16 -0.69 -10.69
N PRO A 13 2.05 -0.25 -11.30
CA PRO A 13 1.34 0.95 -10.88
C PRO A 13 0.54 0.69 -9.59
N ALA A 14 0.43 1.71 -8.76
CA ALA A 14 -0.44 1.73 -7.59
C ALA A 14 -1.09 3.11 -7.43
N ILE A 15 -2.32 3.15 -6.93
CA ILE A 15 -3.01 4.40 -6.60
C ILE A 15 -3.06 4.52 -5.08
N GLN A 16 -2.45 5.58 -4.55
CA GLN A 16 -2.54 5.96 -3.15
C GLN A 16 -3.87 6.65 -2.91
N LYS A 17 -4.65 6.14 -1.95
CA LYS A 17 -5.88 6.74 -1.46
C LYS A 17 -5.77 6.99 0.03
N ARG A 18 -6.38 8.07 0.51
CA ARG A 18 -6.42 8.45 1.92
C ARG A 18 -7.85 8.64 2.37
N THR A 19 -8.16 8.11 3.54
CA THR A 19 -9.47 8.36 4.16
C THR A 19 -9.44 9.72 4.84
N GLN A 20 -10.27 10.65 4.38
CA GLN A 20 -10.53 11.93 5.02
C GLN A 20 -11.86 11.86 5.78
N THR A 21 -11.91 12.44 6.99
CA THR A 21 -13.16 12.55 7.75
C THR A 21 -13.66 13.97 7.64
N THR A 22 -14.73 14.16 6.88
CA THR A 22 -15.37 15.47 6.71
C THR A 22 -16.64 15.50 7.54
N ARG A 23 -16.91 16.61 8.23
CA ARG A 23 -18.16 16.80 8.98
C ARG A 23 -19.16 17.53 8.10
N ILE A 24 -20.25 16.86 7.76
CA ILE A 24 -21.38 17.46 7.05
C ILE A 24 -22.58 17.40 8.00
N ASN A 25 -23.19 18.55 8.29
CA ASN A 25 -24.40 18.66 9.13
C ASN A 25 -24.29 17.95 10.50
N GLY A 26 -23.13 18.07 11.16
CA GLY A 26 -22.90 17.50 12.50
C GLY A 26 -22.63 15.99 12.55
N ARG A 27 -22.64 15.28 11.42
CA ARG A 27 -22.25 13.87 11.31
C ARG A 27 -20.88 13.75 10.64
N SER A 28 -20.05 12.84 11.15
CA SER A 28 -18.74 12.52 10.56
C SER A 28 -18.94 11.55 9.40
N GLN A 29 -18.57 11.96 8.18
CA GLN A 29 -18.55 11.11 7.00
C GLN A 29 -17.10 10.79 6.65
N LYS A 30 -16.81 9.52 6.38
CA LYS A 30 -15.50 9.08 5.86
C LYS A 30 -15.57 9.08 4.34
N GLU A 31 -14.67 9.81 3.71
CA GLU A 31 -14.51 9.86 2.26
C GLU A 31 -13.10 9.36 1.90
N VAL A 32 -13.00 8.56 0.84
CA VAL A 32 -11.72 8.03 0.36
C VAL A 32 -11.31 8.88 -0.85
N VAL A 33 -10.23 9.63 -0.70
CA VAL A 33 -9.72 10.56 -1.72
C VAL A 33 -8.45 9.99 -2.33
N GLU A 34 -8.34 10.04 -3.66
CA GLU A 34 -7.11 9.67 -4.37
C GLU A 34 -6.05 10.77 -4.18
N VAL A 35 -4.87 10.38 -3.71
CA VAL A 35 -3.78 11.30 -3.36
C VAL A 35 -2.70 11.33 -4.44
N ALA A 36 -2.26 10.15 -4.90
CA ALA A 36 -1.16 10.07 -5.85
C ALA A 36 -1.10 8.74 -6.60
N ASN A 37 -0.51 8.80 -7.79
CA ASN A 37 -0.09 7.61 -8.52
C ASN A 37 1.35 7.25 -8.16
N LEU A 38 1.56 5.98 -7.84
CA LEU A 38 2.85 5.41 -7.49
C LEU A 38 3.24 4.37 -8.53
N ARG A 39 4.54 4.17 -8.66
CA ARG A 39 5.13 3.10 -9.47
C ARG A 39 6.19 2.41 -8.63
N GLY A 40 6.10 1.08 -8.59
CA GLY A 40 6.82 0.30 -7.62
C GLY A 40 6.92 -1.16 -7.99
N LYS A 41 7.51 -1.93 -7.09
CA LYS A 41 7.69 -3.36 -7.21
C LYS A 41 6.80 -4.01 -6.16
N PHE A 42 5.79 -4.72 -6.62
CA PHE A 42 4.92 -5.49 -5.76
C PHE A 42 5.53 -6.88 -5.51
N LYS A 43 5.58 -7.32 -4.25
CA LYS A 43 6.03 -8.64 -3.85
C LYS A 43 5.08 -9.22 -2.81
N GLN A 44 4.40 -10.30 -3.16
CA GLN A 44 3.67 -11.12 -2.21
C GLN A 44 4.67 -12.10 -1.57
N LYS A 45 4.85 -12.03 -0.24
CA LYS A 45 5.87 -12.82 0.48
C LYS A 45 5.34 -14.20 0.91
N GLY A 46 4.10 -14.53 0.57
CA GLY A 46 3.42 -15.76 0.94
C GLY A 46 2.33 -15.54 1.97
N THR A 47 1.44 -16.51 2.07
CA THR A 47 0.33 -16.55 3.01
C THR A 47 0.74 -17.43 4.19
N SER A 48 0.53 -16.96 5.42
CA SER A 48 0.75 -17.76 6.62
C SER A 48 -0.51 -17.78 7.46
N GLU A 49 -1.00 -18.98 7.76
CA GLU A 49 -2.11 -19.17 8.70
C GLU A 49 -1.59 -18.99 10.12
N LEU A 50 -2.18 -18.05 10.86
CA LEU A 50 -1.91 -17.79 12.26
C LEU A 50 -3.17 -18.09 13.05
N ASN A 51 -3.08 -18.97 14.05
CA ASN A 51 -4.13 -19.10 15.04
C ASN A 51 -4.00 -17.97 16.04
N ALA A 52 -4.91 -16.99 15.97
CA ALA A 52 -5.01 -15.90 16.94
C ALA A 52 -6.39 -15.95 17.59
N ASN A 53 -6.44 -16.07 18.93
CA ASN A 53 -7.69 -16.11 19.70
C ASN A 53 -8.70 -17.19 19.25
N GLY A 54 -8.21 -18.35 18.80
CA GLY A 54 -9.05 -19.47 18.34
C GLY A 54 -9.60 -19.32 16.91
N LEU A 55 -9.22 -18.26 16.19
CA LEU A 55 -9.56 -18.04 14.79
C LEU A 55 -8.32 -18.26 13.92
N VAL A 56 -8.49 -18.97 12.80
CA VAL A 56 -7.46 -19.10 11.76
C VAL A 56 -7.43 -17.78 10.99
N VAL A 57 -6.41 -16.96 11.24
CA VAL A 57 -6.18 -15.68 10.56
C VAL A 57 -5.15 -15.89 9.46
N VAL A 58 -5.57 -15.62 8.23
CA VAL A 58 -4.71 -15.70 7.05
C VAL A 58 -3.90 -14.40 6.95
N ASN A 59 -2.65 -14.41 7.41
CA ASN A 59 -1.79 -13.23 7.36
C ASN A 59 -0.98 -13.23 6.06
N THR A 60 -1.47 -12.47 5.08
CA THR A 60 -0.79 -12.29 3.80
C THR A 60 0.26 -11.19 3.95
N LYS A 61 1.54 -11.57 4.07
CA LYS A 61 2.64 -10.60 4.15
C LYS A 61 2.94 -10.08 2.74
N THR A 62 2.36 -8.95 2.39
CA THR A 62 2.57 -8.31 1.09
C THR A 62 3.44 -7.07 1.27
N THR A 63 4.34 -6.81 0.33
CA THR A 63 5.18 -5.60 0.38
C THR A 63 5.19 -4.91 -0.97
N TYR A 64 5.13 -3.59 -0.94
CA TYR A 64 5.32 -2.74 -2.12
C TYR A 64 6.56 -1.87 -1.92
N ILE A 65 7.48 -1.92 -2.89
CA ILE A 65 8.72 -1.14 -2.86
C ILE A 65 8.59 -0.01 -3.88
N THR A 66 8.81 1.22 -3.47
CA THR A 66 8.68 2.41 -4.33
C THR A 66 9.79 3.41 -4.02
N TRP A 67 9.90 4.47 -4.81
CA TRP A 67 10.68 5.64 -4.45
C TRP A 67 10.22 6.23 -3.12
N TRP A 68 11.16 6.73 -2.32
CA TRP A 68 10.85 7.36 -1.04
C TRP A 68 9.90 8.55 -1.23
N LYS A 69 8.82 8.56 -0.44
CA LYS A 69 7.85 9.64 -0.41
C LYS A 69 7.36 9.83 1.02
N ASP A 70 7.54 11.03 1.55
CA ASP A 70 7.22 11.37 2.95
C ASP A 70 5.71 11.44 3.23
N ASP A 71 4.89 11.57 2.19
CA ASP A 71 3.43 11.66 2.30
C ASP A 71 2.75 10.28 2.39
N LEU A 72 3.47 9.17 2.40
CA LEU A 72 2.82 7.86 2.53
C LEU A 72 2.77 7.45 4.01
N LYS A 73 1.58 7.15 4.52
CA LYS A 73 1.37 6.92 5.96
C LYS A 73 0.67 5.59 6.24
N ALA A 74 0.85 5.09 7.46
CA ALA A 74 0.07 3.98 7.99
C ALA A 74 -1.44 4.29 7.89
N GLY A 75 -2.23 3.33 7.40
CA GLY A 75 -3.67 3.50 7.22
C GLY A 75 -4.09 4.12 5.88
N ASP A 76 -3.16 4.60 5.06
CA ASP A 76 -3.45 4.88 3.65
C ASP A 76 -3.77 3.55 2.92
N ILE A 77 -4.50 3.65 1.81
CA ILE A 77 -4.89 2.51 0.97
C ILE A 77 -4.07 2.58 -0.32
N LEU A 78 -3.51 1.45 -0.76
CA LEU A 78 -2.90 1.29 -2.06
C LEU A 78 -3.75 0.36 -2.93
N THR A 79 -4.31 0.89 -4.01
CA THR A 79 -4.95 0.08 -5.05
C THR A 79 -3.90 -0.39 -6.04
N ILE A 80 -3.65 -1.70 -6.09
CA ILE A 80 -2.66 -2.32 -6.99
C ILE A 80 -3.39 -3.34 -7.85
N ASN A 81 -3.37 -3.16 -9.17
CA ASN A 81 -4.09 -4.02 -10.13
C ASN A 81 -5.59 -4.24 -9.78
N GLY A 82 -6.24 -3.22 -9.22
CA GLY A 82 -7.66 -3.28 -8.83
C GLY A 82 -7.94 -3.91 -7.46
N VAL A 83 -6.92 -4.36 -6.73
CA VAL A 83 -7.05 -4.86 -5.35
C VAL A 83 -6.60 -3.79 -4.37
N ASP A 84 -7.42 -3.52 -3.37
CA ASP A 84 -7.11 -2.57 -2.31
C ASP A 84 -6.30 -3.23 -1.19
N TYR A 85 -5.19 -2.59 -0.85
CA TYR A 85 -4.32 -3.00 0.25
C TYR A 85 -4.22 -1.88 1.29
N LEU A 86 -4.34 -2.22 2.56
CA LEU A 86 -4.06 -1.31 3.67
C LEU A 86 -2.56 -1.24 3.93
N VAL A 87 -2.04 -0.02 4.08
CA VAL A 87 -0.65 0.20 4.52
C VAL A 87 -0.55 -0.11 6.01
N LYS A 88 0.17 -1.19 6.34
CA LYS A 88 0.35 -1.70 7.71
C LYS A 88 1.65 -1.14 8.29
N GLY A 89 1.53 -0.13 9.16
CA GLY A 89 2.67 0.53 9.76
C GLY A 89 3.28 1.62 8.86
N GLN A 90 4.36 2.24 9.31
CA GLN A 90 5.00 3.33 8.57
C GLN A 90 5.91 2.78 7.45
N PRO A 91 6.00 3.46 6.29
CA PRO A 91 6.95 3.10 5.25
C PRO A 91 8.39 3.13 5.76
N GLU A 92 9.12 2.04 5.52
CA GLU A 92 10.51 1.92 5.97
C GLU A 92 11.46 2.52 4.93
N ASN A 93 12.26 3.49 5.36
CA ASN A 93 13.30 4.08 4.53
C ASN A 93 14.49 3.12 4.37
N VAL A 94 14.69 2.61 3.16
CA VAL A 94 15.76 1.64 2.90
C VAL A 94 17.12 2.31 3.07
N GLU A 95 17.92 1.75 3.99
CA GLU A 95 19.25 2.26 4.36
C GLU A 95 19.26 3.70 4.90
N MET A 96 18.09 4.26 5.23
CA MET A 96 17.92 5.68 5.60
C MET A 96 18.45 6.67 4.55
N ARG A 97 18.51 6.26 3.28
CA ARG A 97 19.08 7.07 2.18
C ARG A 97 18.06 7.91 1.44
N ASN A 98 16.77 7.88 1.82
CA ASN A 98 15.68 8.60 1.16
C ASN A 98 15.56 8.28 -0.34
N ARG A 99 15.96 7.07 -0.75
CA ARG A 99 15.84 6.62 -2.15
C ARG A 99 14.65 5.70 -2.33
N TYR A 100 14.52 4.68 -1.49
CA TYR A 100 13.48 3.67 -1.60
C TYR A 100 12.73 3.53 -0.28
N ALA A 101 11.44 3.25 -0.38
CA ALA A 101 10.58 2.90 0.73
C ALA A 101 10.08 1.47 0.57
N VAL A 102 10.10 0.67 1.65
CA VAL A 102 9.40 -0.60 1.73
C VAL A 102 8.10 -0.39 2.50
N ILE A 103 6.99 -0.72 1.86
CA ILE A 103 5.65 -0.51 2.40
C ILE A 103 5.05 -1.87 2.73
N PRO A 104 4.81 -2.19 4.01
CA PRO A 104 4.08 -3.38 4.39
C PRO A 104 2.60 -3.21 4.04
N LEU A 105 2.02 -4.20 3.40
CA LEU A 105 0.65 -4.20 2.92
C LEU A 105 -0.12 -5.38 3.47
N GLU A 106 -1.38 -5.13 3.79
CA GLU A 106 -2.38 -6.11 4.19
C GLU A 106 -3.56 -6.01 3.22
N ILE A 107 -4.04 -7.14 2.71
CA ILE A 107 -5.16 -7.12 1.76
C ILE A 107 -6.43 -6.68 2.50
N LEU A 108 -7.17 -5.74 1.91
CA LEU A 108 -8.53 -5.43 2.36
C LEU A 108 -9.46 -6.42 1.66
N GLU A 109 -9.56 -7.63 2.19
CA GLU A 109 -10.66 -8.53 1.82
C GLU A 109 -11.94 -7.93 2.38
N GLY A 110 -12.91 -7.66 1.50
CA GLY A 110 -14.18 -7.05 1.85
C GLY A 110 -14.86 -7.86 2.96
N GLY A 111 -14.78 -7.36 4.19
CA GLY A 111 -15.66 -7.78 5.25
C GLY A 111 -17.08 -7.38 4.86
N ALA A 112 -17.96 -8.38 4.83
CA ALA A 112 -19.39 -8.23 4.62
C ALA A 112 -20.02 -7.17 5.53
#